data_AF-A0A4D9DBQ7-F1
#
_entry.id   AF-A0A4D9DBQ7-F1
#
_cell.length_a   1.000
_cell.length_b   1.000
_cell.length_c   1.000
_cell.angle_alpha   90.00
_cell.angle_beta   90.00
_cell.angle_gamma   90.00
#
_symmetry.space_group_name_H-M   'P 1'
#
loop_
_entity.id
_entity.type
_entity.pdbx_description
1 polymer ?
#
loop_
_entity_poly.entity_id
_entity_poly.type
_entity_poly.pdbx_seq_one_letter_code
_entity_poly.pdbx_strand_id
1 'polypeptide(L)'
;MQIAVIEFARSVLGFKDANSTEFDPNTNNPFVIFMPEGSKTHMGGTMRLGSRRTYFQVTDSKSAKLYGSKKFVDERHRHRYEVNPELVEQLESAGLCFTGKDDTGHRMEIVELLEHPYFVGVQFHPEFKSRPGKPSALFLGLIAAASGQLEAHLKKGVPNGVVKKPFRPHVNGTKLTNGSFEPGIYCNGKGIRA
;
A
#
# COMPACT_ATOMS: atom_id res chain seq x y z
N MET A 1 1.72 -6.14 -7.42
CA MET A 1 2.12 -5.70 -6.06
C MET A 1 3.17 -6.61 -5.43
N GLN A 2 2.97 -7.93 -5.38
CA GLN A 2 3.85 -8.90 -4.69
C GLN A 2 5.35 -8.74 -4.97
N ILE A 3 5.75 -8.63 -6.25
CA ILE A 3 7.16 -8.45 -6.62
C ILE A 3 7.76 -7.17 -6.04
N ALA A 4 7.00 -6.08 -5.92
CA ALA A 4 7.46 -4.84 -5.32
C ALA A 4 7.76 -5.02 -3.82
N VAL A 5 6.94 -5.80 -3.11
CA VAL A 5 7.17 -6.13 -1.70
C VAL A 5 8.43 -6.98 -1.53
N ILE A 6 8.59 -8.01 -2.37
CA ILE A 6 9.77 -8.89 -2.36
C ILE A 6 11.05 -8.09 -2.64
N GLU A 7 11.03 -7.23 -3.66
CA GLU A 7 12.17 -6.38 -3.98
C GLU A 7 12.50 -5.47 -2.79
N PHE A 8 11.50 -4.74 -2.27
CA PHE A 8 11.72 -3.79 -1.17
C PHE A 8 12.35 -4.48 0.06
N ALA A 9 11.91 -5.71 0.36
CA ALA A 9 12.53 -6.51 1.42
C ALA A 9 14.01 -6.84 1.14
N ARG A 10 14.39 -7.09 -0.12
CA ARG A 10 15.78 -7.41 -0.52
C ARG A 10 16.69 -6.18 -0.54
N SER A 11 16.17 -5.05 -1.04
CA SER A 11 16.96 -3.84 -1.27
C SER A 11 17.02 -2.94 -0.05
N VAL A 12 15.89 -2.72 0.63
CA VAL A 12 15.78 -1.77 1.75
C VAL A 12 15.98 -2.47 3.08
N LEU A 13 15.32 -3.61 3.30
CA LEU A 13 15.44 -4.36 4.57
C LEU A 13 16.64 -5.32 4.62
N GLY A 14 17.23 -5.65 3.46
CA GLY A 14 18.42 -6.50 3.36
C GLY A 14 18.15 -8.02 3.38
N PHE A 15 16.89 -8.47 3.36
CA PHE A 15 16.54 -9.90 3.29
C PHE A 15 16.79 -10.46 1.90
N LYS A 16 18.02 -10.89 1.61
CA LYS A 16 18.42 -11.34 0.27
C LYS A 16 17.66 -12.55 -0.24
N ASP A 17 17.21 -13.42 0.66
CA ASP A 17 16.39 -14.60 0.37
C ASP A 17 14.87 -14.33 0.43
N ALA A 18 14.44 -13.09 0.71
CA ALA A 18 13.01 -12.76 0.75
C ALA A 18 12.33 -13.20 -0.55
N ASN A 19 11.23 -13.93 -0.44
CA ASN A 19 10.55 -14.48 -1.60
C ASN A 19 9.05 -14.72 -1.37
N SER A 20 8.36 -15.10 -2.44
CA SER A 20 7.03 -15.70 -2.36
C SER A 20 7.16 -17.20 -2.18
N THR A 21 6.31 -17.79 -1.34
CA THR A 21 6.17 -19.25 -1.27
C THR A 21 5.57 -19.87 -2.54
N GLU A 22 5.10 -19.05 -3.48
CA GLU A 22 4.78 -19.47 -4.85
C GLU A 22 6.03 -19.84 -5.66
N PHE A 23 7.10 -19.07 -5.52
CA PHE A 23 8.32 -19.24 -6.32
C PHE A 23 9.37 -20.08 -5.60
N ASP A 24 9.49 -19.91 -4.29
CA ASP A 24 10.41 -20.66 -3.45
C ASP A 24 9.71 -21.03 -2.14
N PRO A 25 9.15 -22.25 -2.06
CA PRO A 25 8.48 -22.72 -0.84
C PRO A 25 9.41 -22.86 0.37
N ASN A 26 10.73 -22.86 0.18
CA ASN A 26 11.73 -23.09 1.23
C ASN A 26 12.42 -21.80 1.70
N THR A 27 11.98 -20.62 1.24
CA THR A 27 12.53 -19.34 1.72
C THR A 27 12.36 -19.20 3.23
N ASN A 28 13.40 -18.72 3.92
CA ASN A 28 13.30 -18.40 5.35
C ASN A 28 12.56 -17.08 5.59
N ASN A 29 12.37 -16.27 4.54
CA ASN A 29 11.76 -14.96 4.60
C ASN A 29 10.55 -14.89 3.63
N PRO A 30 9.43 -15.56 3.97
CA PRO A 30 8.25 -15.64 3.13
C PRO A 30 7.42 -14.35 3.20
N PHE A 31 7.84 -13.32 2.46
CA PHE A 31 7.14 -12.03 2.40
C PHE A 31 5.79 -12.10 1.67
N VAL A 32 5.59 -13.11 0.83
CA VAL A 32 4.33 -13.40 0.15
C VAL A 32 3.96 -14.87 0.38
N ILE A 33 2.76 -15.12 0.88
CA ILE A 33 2.30 -16.45 1.31
C ILE A 33 0.94 -16.81 0.70
N PHE A 34 0.69 -18.12 0.57
CA PHE A 34 -0.60 -18.63 0.15
C PHE A 34 -1.65 -18.41 1.25
N MET A 35 -2.66 -17.58 0.97
CA MET A 35 -3.75 -17.26 1.90
C MET A 35 -5.10 -17.44 1.19
N PRO A 36 -5.62 -18.67 1.10
CA PRO A 36 -6.86 -18.94 0.38
C PRO A 36 -8.07 -18.28 1.08
N GLU A 37 -9.13 -18.09 0.31
CA GLU A 37 -10.47 -17.84 0.86
C GLU A 37 -11.21 -19.18 0.94
N GLY A 38 -12.12 -19.37 1.90
CA GLY A 38 -12.92 -20.58 1.96
C GLY A 38 -13.40 -20.97 3.35
N SER A 39 -14.69 -21.33 3.39
CA SER A 39 -15.37 -21.95 4.53
C SER A 39 -15.08 -23.45 4.59
N LYS A 40 -15.22 -24.05 5.79
CA LYS A 40 -15.13 -25.49 6.07
C LYS A 40 -16.01 -26.40 5.16
N THR A 41 -16.89 -25.83 4.33
CA THR A 41 -17.85 -26.52 3.47
C THR A 41 -17.35 -26.79 2.03
N HIS A 42 -16.30 -26.12 1.56
CA HIS A 42 -15.70 -26.40 0.25
C HIS A 42 -14.28 -26.97 0.45
N MET A 43 -14.10 -28.23 0.05
CA MET A 43 -12.82 -28.94 0.15
C MET A 43 -11.79 -28.30 -0.79
N GLY A 44 -10.78 -27.62 -0.24
CA GLY A 44 -9.65 -27.02 -0.96
C GLY A 44 -9.55 -25.50 -0.80
N GLY A 45 -8.32 -24.98 -0.71
CA GLY A 45 -8.07 -23.53 -0.60
C GLY A 45 -8.52 -22.80 -1.86
N THR A 46 -9.59 -21.99 -1.76
CA THR A 46 -10.16 -21.32 -2.93
C THR A 46 -9.45 -19.99 -3.23
N MET A 47 -9.45 -19.61 -4.50
CA MET A 47 -8.88 -18.36 -5.00
C MET A 47 -9.70 -17.15 -4.52
N ARG A 48 -9.03 -16.06 -4.16
CA ARG A 48 -9.70 -14.76 -3.97
C ARG A 48 -10.14 -14.24 -5.32
N LEU A 49 -11.46 -14.28 -5.56
CA LEU A 49 -12.06 -14.04 -6.86
C LEU A 49 -13.24 -13.07 -6.76
N GLY A 50 -13.42 -12.25 -7.80
CA GLY A 50 -14.61 -11.42 -7.98
C GLY A 50 -14.47 -10.02 -7.42
N SER A 51 -15.59 -9.32 -7.27
CA SER A 51 -15.58 -7.95 -6.72
C SER A 51 -15.43 -8.02 -5.21
N ARG A 52 -14.37 -7.42 -4.67
CA ARG A 52 -14.11 -7.30 -3.24
C ARG A 52 -13.91 -5.83 -2.88
N ARG A 53 -14.15 -5.52 -1.61
CA ARG A 53 -14.00 -4.17 -1.07
C ARG A 53 -12.61 -3.98 -0.51
N THR A 54 -12.01 -2.85 -0.85
CA THR A 54 -10.74 -2.36 -0.30
C THR A 54 -10.98 -1.04 0.41
N TYR A 55 -10.63 -0.98 1.68
CA TYR A 55 -10.75 0.21 2.52
C TYR A 55 -9.43 0.97 2.55
N PHE A 56 -9.50 2.26 2.25
CA PHE A 56 -8.35 3.14 2.38
C PHE A 56 -8.05 3.39 3.86
N GLN A 57 -6.81 3.15 4.26
CA GLN A 57 -6.34 3.37 5.62
C GLN A 57 -6.00 4.84 5.86
N VAL A 58 -5.59 5.56 4.80
CA VAL A 58 -5.22 6.97 4.85
C VAL A 58 -5.87 7.71 3.68
N THR A 59 -6.63 8.76 3.98
CA THR A 59 -7.35 9.58 2.98
C THR A 59 -6.41 10.45 2.14
N ASP A 60 -5.22 10.76 2.65
CA ASP A 60 -4.23 11.61 1.99
C ASP A 60 -3.30 10.84 1.01
N SER A 61 -3.48 9.52 0.89
CA SER A 61 -2.73 8.67 -0.06
C SER A 61 -3.03 9.02 -1.51
N LYS A 62 -2.08 8.73 -2.42
CA LYS A 62 -2.24 9.02 -3.85
C LYS A 62 -3.43 8.23 -4.40
N SER A 63 -3.56 6.96 -4.02
CA SER A 63 -4.66 6.10 -4.45
C SER A 63 -6.01 6.63 -3.95
N ALA A 64 -6.14 6.97 -2.66
CA ALA A 64 -7.40 7.49 -2.13
C ALA A 64 -7.85 8.76 -2.87
N LYS A 65 -6.94 9.70 -3.10
CA LYS A 65 -7.21 10.94 -3.85
C LYS A 65 -7.62 10.67 -5.30
N LEU A 66 -6.94 9.77 -5.99
CA LEU A 66 -7.29 9.37 -7.37
C LEU A 66 -8.68 8.74 -7.45
N TYR A 67 -9.10 8.00 -6.42
CA TYR A 67 -10.44 7.45 -6.31
C TYR A 67 -11.49 8.45 -5.76
N GLY A 68 -11.14 9.73 -5.64
CA GLY A 68 -12.03 10.81 -5.20
C GLY A 68 -12.24 10.84 -3.68
N SER A 69 -11.20 10.50 -2.92
CA SER A 69 -11.18 10.50 -1.44
C SER A 69 -12.32 9.69 -0.81
N LYS A 70 -12.75 8.62 -1.47
CA LYS A 70 -13.72 7.65 -0.92
C LYS A 70 -13.11 6.90 0.26
N LYS A 71 -13.96 6.38 1.14
CA LYS A 71 -13.54 5.50 2.26
C LYS A 71 -13.10 4.12 1.76
N PHE A 72 -13.72 3.64 0.69
CA PHE A 72 -13.44 2.34 0.10
C PHE A 72 -13.70 2.37 -1.40
N VAL A 73 -13.17 1.36 -2.09
CA VAL A 73 -13.47 1.02 -3.48
C VAL A 73 -13.80 -0.45 -3.55
N ASP A 74 -14.68 -0.81 -4.48
CA ASP A 74 -14.87 -2.20 -4.85
C ASP A 74 -14.09 -2.42 -6.15
N GLU A 75 -13.23 -3.42 -6.22
CA GLU A 75 -12.41 -3.77 -7.40
C GLU A 75 -12.42 -5.29 -7.63
N ARG A 76 -11.97 -5.75 -8.80
CA ARG A 76 -11.98 -7.19 -9.13
C ARG A 76 -10.65 -7.85 -8.79
N HIS A 77 -10.71 -8.96 -8.07
CA HIS A 77 -9.56 -9.77 -7.66
C HIS A 77 -9.56 -11.11 -8.38
N ARG A 78 -8.36 -11.64 -8.61
CA ARG A 78 -8.13 -13.00 -9.12
C ARG A 78 -6.72 -13.46 -8.74
N HIS A 79 -6.53 -13.79 -7.47
CA HIS A 79 -5.22 -14.21 -6.95
C HIS A 79 -5.36 -15.13 -5.74
N ARG A 80 -4.23 -15.70 -5.30
CA ARG A 80 -4.15 -16.72 -4.23
C ARG A 80 -3.15 -16.40 -3.13
N TYR A 81 -2.21 -15.49 -3.41
CA TYR A 81 -1.08 -15.19 -2.56
C TYR A 81 -1.18 -13.74 -2.07
N GLU A 82 -0.87 -13.54 -0.81
CA GLU A 82 -0.98 -12.27 -0.10
C GLU A 82 0.36 -11.92 0.54
N VAL A 83 0.54 -10.65 0.90
CA VAL A 83 1.65 -10.26 1.78
C VAL A 83 1.46 -10.96 3.12
N ASN A 84 2.53 -11.53 3.66
CA ASN A 84 2.49 -12.16 4.98
C ASN A 84 2.16 -11.12 6.07
N PRO A 85 1.00 -11.23 6.76
CA PRO A 85 0.57 -10.25 7.76
C PRO A 85 1.58 -10.05 8.89
N GLU A 86 2.36 -11.09 9.22
CA GLU A 86 3.38 -11.04 10.29
C GLU A 86 4.57 -10.13 9.93
N LEU A 87 4.81 -9.88 8.64
CA LEU A 87 5.92 -9.06 8.15
C LEU A 87 5.49 -7.64 7.73
N VAL A 88 4.20 -7.32 7.82
CA VAL A 88 3.64 -6.03 7.40
C VAL A 88 4.20 -4.87 8.23
N GLU A 89 4.25 -5.02 9.56
CA GLU A 89 4.75 -3.96 10.45
C GLU A 89 6.21 -3.61 10.13
N GLN A 90 7.02 -4.61 9.77
CA GLN A 90 8.41 -4.41 9.40
C GLN A 90 8.57 -3.64 8.09
N LEU A 91 7.73 -3.94 7.09
CA LEU A 91 7.70 -3.21 5.82
C LEU A 91 7.25 -1.76 6.00
N GLU A 92 6.18 -1.53 6.77
CA GLU A 92 5.66 -0.20 7.04
C GLU A 92 6.68 0.64 7.81
N SER A 93 7.35 0.06 8.80
CA SER A 93 8.40 0.72 9.58
C SER A 93 9.61 1.14 8.74
N ALA A 94 9.87 0.45 7.62
CA ALA A 94 10.91 0.81 6.66
C ALA A 94 10.45 1.77 5.56
N GLY A 95 9.17 2.17 5.53
CA GLY A 95 8.64 3.18 4.64
C GLY A 95 7.77 2.67 3.49
N LEU A 96 7.54 1.36 3.37
CA LEU A 96 6.60 0.80 2.40
C LEU A 96 5.18 0.79 2.99
N CYS A 97 4.33 1.73 2.58
CA CYS A 97 3.03 1.95 3.24
C CYS A 97 1.91 1.12 2.60
N PHE A 98 1.11 0.42 3.41
CA PHE A 98 -0.11 -0.25 2.94
C PHE A 98 -1.34 0.65 3.09
N THR A 99 -1.65 1.39 2.03
CA THR A 99 -2.71 2.41 2.04
C THR A 99 -4.12 1.85 1.82
N GLY A 100 -4.24 0.58 1.44
CA GLY A 100 -5.52 -0.11 1.25
C GLY A 100 -5.49 -1.52 1.81
N LYS A 101 -6.51 -1.89 2.58
CA LYS A 101 -6.67 -3.22 3.19
C LYS A 101 -8.07 -3.79 2.92
N ASP A 102 -8.26 -5.09 3.09
CA ASP A 102 -9.58 -5.71 3.04
C ASP A 102 -10.47 -5.33 4.24
N ASP A 103 -11.66 -5.92 4.33
CA ASP A 103 -12.61 -5.70 5.42
C ASP A 103 -12.13 -6.25 6.77
N THR A 104 -11.32 -7.30 6.75
CA THR A 104 -10.72 -7.87 7.96
C THR A 104 -9.50 -7.08 8.44
N GLY A 105 -8.87 -6.31 7.54
CA GLY A 105 -7.61 -5.61 7.80
C GLY A 105 -6.38 -6.52 7.71
N HIS A 106 -6.55 -7.82 7.42
CA HIS A 106 -5.44 -8.78 7.35
C HIS A 106 -4.79 -8.81 5.96
N ARG A 107 -5.52 -8.50 4.89
CA ARG A 107 -4.98 -8.55 3.52
C ARG A 107 -4.62 -7.14 3.06
N MET A 108 -3.39 -7.00 2.59
CA MET A 108 -2.88 -5.75 2.05
C MET A 108 -3.19 -5.68 0.56
N GLU A 109 -3.99 -4.68 0.16
CA GLU A 109 -4.54 -4.59 -1.19
C GLU A 109 -3.88 -3.50 -2.04
N ILE A 110 -3.36 -2.45 -1.40
CA ILE A 110 -2.70 -1.31 -2.04
C ILE A 110 -1.43 -0.97 -1.26
N VAL A 111 -0.31 -0.86 -1.98
CA VAL A 111 0.99 -0.41 -1.45
C VAL A 111 1.44 0.88 -2.14
N GLU A 112 2.03 1.79 -1.37
CA GLU A 112 2.60 3.05 -1.86
C GLU A 112 3.98 3.32 -1.25
N LEU A 113 4.87 3.94 -2.02
CA LEU A 113 6.11 4.53 -1.52
C LEU A 113 5.95 6.06 -1.54
N LEU A 114 5.92 6.68 -0.36
CA LEU A 114 5.50 8.08 -0.22
C LEU A 114 6.45 9.06 -0.92
N GLU A 115 7.76 8.81 -0.82
CA GLU A 115 8.81 9.67 -1.39
C GLU A 115 8.92 9.58 -2.92
N HIS A 116 8.32 8.56 -3.55
CA HIS A 116 8.36 8.38 -4.99
C HIS A 116 7.22 9.15 -5.69
N PRO A 117 7.45 9.83 -6.84
CA PRO A 117 6.43 10.60 -7.54
C PRO A 117 5.15 9.80 -7.82
N TYR A 118 5.32 8.55 -8.26
CA TYR A 118 4.21 7.61 -8.42
C TYR A 118 4.70 6.16 -8.29
N PHE A 119 4.60 5.60 -7.10
CA PHE A 119 4.83 4.18 -6.84
C PHE A 119 3.59 3.63 -6.17
N VAL A 120 2.76 2.93 -6.96
CA VAL A 120 1.52 2.33 -6.50
C VAL A 120 1.48 0.90 -7.00
N GLY A 121 1.34 -0.06 -6.09
CA GLY A 121 1.10 -1.46 -6.40
C GLY A 121 -0.25 -1.90 -5.85
N VAL A 122 -1.02 -2.64 -6.64
CA VAL A 122 -2.30 -3.19 -6.20
C VAL A 122 -2.39 -4.69 -6.39
N GLN A 123 -3.22 -5.34 -5.57
CA GLN A 123 -3.59 -6.75 -5.68
C GLN A 123 -4.75 -6.97 -6.66
N PHE A 124 -5.69 -6.03 -6.72
CA PHE A 124 -6.80 -6.10 -7.67
C PHE A 124 -6.37 -5.76 -9.11
N HIS A 125 -7.29 -5.96 -10.04
CA HIS A 125 -7.13 -5.70 -11.47
C HIS A 125 -7.83 -4.39 -11.86
N PRO A 126 -7.12 -3.24 -11.84
CA PRO A 126 -7.69 -1.93 -12.16
C PRO A 126 -8.20 -1.80 -13.60
N GLU A 127 -7.79 -2.68 -14.50
CA GLU A 127 -8.18 -2.72 -15.91
C GLU A 127 -9.66 -3.07 -16.11
N PHE A 128 -10.23 -3.94 -15.28
CA PHE A 128 -11.57 -4.48 -15.54
C PHE A 128 -12.70 -3.48 -15.28
N LYS A 129 -12.48 -2.46 -14.45
CA LYS A 129 -13.46 -1.40 -14.18
C LYS A 129 -13.23 -0.12 -15.00
N SER A 130 -12.19 -0.08 -15.83
CA SER A 130 -11.91 1.04 -16.75
C SER A 130 -12.95 1.11 -17.89
N ARG A 131 -13.40 2.31 -18.26
CA ARG A 131 -14.31 2.59 -19.38
C ARG A 131 -13.87 3.85 -20.14
N PRO A 132 -14.24 4.04 -21.42
CA PRO A 132 -13.86 5.25 -22.18
C PRO A 132 -14.22 6.58 -21.50
N GLY A 133 -15.41 6.70 -20.92
CA GLY A 133 -15.83 7.90 -20.17
C GLY A 133 -15.44 7.92 -18.69
N LYS A 134 -14.78 6.86 -18.20
CA LYS A 134 -14.38 6.71 -16.80
C LYS A 134 -13.15 5.79 -16.75
N PRO A 135 -11.95 6.31 -17.08
CA PRO A 135 -10.75 5.51 -17.04
C PRO A 135 -10.44 5.04 -15.62
N SER A 136 -9.68 3.95 -15.49
CA SER A 136 -9.19 3.51 -14.19
C SER A 136 -8.40 4.62 -13.50
N ALA A 137 -8.71 4.87 -12.23
CA ALA A 137 -8.11 5.94 -11.44
C ALA A 137 -6.59 5.80 -11.33
N LEU A 138 -6.09 4.57 -11.18
CA LEU A 138 -4.66 4.30 -11.06
C LEU A 138 -3.92 4.49 -12.38
N PHE A 139 -4.51 4.07 -13.51
CA PHE A 139 -3.89 4.34 -14.82
C PHE A 139 -3.88 5.82 -15.15
N LEU A 140 -4.93 6.56 -14.80
CA LEU A 140 -4.95 8.01 -14.93
C LEU A 140 -3.85 8.66 -14.07
N GLY A 141 -3.67 8.19 -12.84
CA GLY A 141 -2.57 8.60 -11.96
C GLY A 141 -1.20 8.34 -12.57
N LEU A 142 -0.97 7.16 -13.14
CA LEU A 142 0.28 6.81 -13.81
C LEU A 142 0.60 7.74 -14.98
N ILE A 143 -0.38 8.00 -15.85
CA ILE A 143 -0.20 8.90 -17.00
C ILE A 143 0.02 10.34 -16.53
N ALA A 144 -0.75 10.81 -15.55
CA ALA A 144 -0.56 12.14 -14.98
C ALA A 144 0.82 12.30 -14.33
N ALA A 145 1.35 11.25 -13.69
CA ALA A 145 2.71 11.26 -13.16
C ALA A 145 3.75 11.33 -14.28
N ALA A 146 3.58 10.51 -15.33
CA ALA A 146 4.47 10.50 -16.48
C ALA A 146 4.49 11.85 -17.24
N SER A 147 3.37 12.58 -17.26
CA SER A 147 3.27 13.91 -17.86
C SER A 147 3.63 15.07 -16.93
N GLY A 148 4.01 14.81 -15.67
CA GLY A 148 4.29 15.86 -14.67
C GLY A 148 3.06 16.62 -14.18
N GLN A 149 1.85 16.09 -14.41
CA GLN A 149 0.56 16.72 -14.09
C GLN A 149 -0.15 16.10 -12.88
N LEU A 150 0.48 15.13 -12.19
CA LEU A 150 -0.13 14.41 -11.08
C LEU A 150 -0.67 15.34 -9.99
N GLU A 151 0.14 16.29 -9.51
CA GLU A 151 -0.26 17.20 -8.43
C GLU A 151 -1.48 18.05 -8.78
N ALA A 152 -1.55 18.52 -10.03
CA ALA A 152 -2.72 19.25 -10.52
C ALA A 152 -3.96 18.35 -10.59
N HIS A 153 -3.78 17.07 -10.91
CA HIS A 153 -4.85 16.09 -10.97
C HIS A 153 -5.38 15.72 -9.56
N LEU A 154 -4.49 15.50 -8.59
CA LEU A 154 -4.86 15.15 -7.22
C LEU A 154 -5.64 16.28 -6.53
N LYS A 155 -5.33 17.55 -6.82
CA LYS A 155 -6.05 18.71 -6.27
C LYS A 155 -7.50 18.83 -6.75
N LYS A 156 -7.82 18.33 -7.94
CA LYS A 156 -9.19 18.37 -8.49
C LYS A 156 -10.15 17.38 -7.79
N GLY A 157 -9.61 16.34 -7.16
CA GLY A 157 -10.38 15.26 -6.54
C GLY A 157 -10.75 15.49 -5.07
N VAL A 158 -10.24 16.53 -4.41
CA VAL A 158 -10.49 16.82 -2.99
C VAL A 158 -11.61 17.86 -2.86
N PRO A 159 -12.76 17.53 -2.24
CA PRO A 159 -13.74 18.55 -1.88
C PRO A 159 -13.10 19.52 -0.86
N ASN A 160 -13.24 20.83 -1.12
CA ASN A 160 -12.79 21.89 -0.23
C ASN A 160 -13.38 21.69 1.19
N GLY A 161 -12.63 21.12 2.14
CA GLY A 161 -13.14 21.01 3.52
C GLY A 161 -12.45 20.09 4.52
N VAL A 162 -11.46 19.26 4.17
CA VAL A 162 -10.85 18.36 5.17
C VAL A 162 -9.55 18.95 5.72
N VAL A 163 -9.62 19.43 6.96
CA VAL A 163 -8.48 19.92 7.75
C VAL A 163 -7.43 18.82 7.91
N LYS A 164 -6.18 19.16 7.56
CA LYS A 164 -5.00 18.29 7.67
C LYS A 164 -4.74 17.94 9.14
N LYS A 165 -4.74 16.65 9.49
CA LYS A 165 -4.00 16.18 10.67
C LYS A 165 -2.74 15.47 10.18
N PRO A 166 -1.55 15.84 10.67
CA PRO A 166 -0.33 15.12 10.33
C PRO A 166 -0.42 13.69 10.87
N PHE A 167 -0.02 12.74 10.04
CA PHE A 167 0.20 11.35 10.42
C PHE A 167 1.29 11.31 11.50
N ARG A 168 1.00 10.69 12.65
CA ARG A 168 2.00 10.38 13.68
C ARG A 168 2.19 8.86 13.69
N PRO A 169 3.39 8.33 13.43
CA PRO A 169 3.65 6.93 13.69
C PRO A 169 3.49 6.64 15.19
N HIS A 170 2.89 5.50 15.52
CA HIS A 170 2.69 5.06 16.89
C HIS A 170 4.05 4.60 17.45
N VAL A 171 4.58 5.34 18.42
CA VAL A 171 5.80 4.95 19.14
C VAL A 171 5.36 4.45 20.52
N ASN A 172 5.58 3.16 20.80
CA ASN A 172 5.38 2.61 22.13
C ASN A 172 6.37 3.24 23.12
N GLY A 173 5.84 3.68 24.26
CA GLY A 173 6.46 4.67 25.13
C GLY A 173 7.61 4.18 26.01
N THR A 174 8.56 5.08 26.22
CA THR A 174 9.37 5.17 27.43
C THR A 174 9.28 6.59 27.96
N LYS A 175 8.76 6.74 29.19
CA LYS A 175 8.66 8.01 29.93
C LYS A 175 10.03 8.68 30.06
N LEU A 176 10.17 9.92 29.59
CA LEU A 176 11.12 10.90 30.13
C LEU A 176 10.48 12.29 30.11
N THR A 177 10.89 13.09 31.09
CA THR A 177 10.21 14.25 31.68
C THR A 177 10.31 15.56 30.87
N ASN A 178 9.37 16.47 31.19
CA ASN A 178 9.19 17.85 30.73
C ASN A 178 10.43 18.61 30.22
N GLY A 179 10.31 19.15 29.00
CA GLY A 179 11.15 20.22 28.46
C GLY A 179 10.48 20.83 27.22
N SER A 180 10.11 22.10 27.30
CA SER A 180 9.47 22.91 26.25
C SER A 180 10.45 23.27 25.12
N PHE A 181 10.15 22.93 23.86
CA PHE A 181 10.81 23.54 22.68
C PHE A 181 9.88 23.60 21.46
N GLU A 182 9.98 24.72 20.74
CA GLU A 182 9.20 25.18 19.57
C GLU A 182 9.34 24.33 18.29
N PRO A 183 8.44 24.49 17.29
CA PRO A 183 8.40 23.62 16.11
C PRO A 183 9.32 24.13 14.98
N GLY A 184 10.39 23.40 14.73
CA GLY A 184 11.16 23.50 13.48
C GLY A 184 12.49 22.79 13.61
N ILE A 185 12.72 21.76 12.77
CA ILE A 185 13.99 21.41 12.10
C ILE A 185 13.78 20.09 11.33
N TYR A 186 14.19 20.14 10.07
CA TYR A 186 14.18 19.11 9.04
C TYR A 186 14.97 17.86 9.42
N CYS A 187 14.48 16.67 9.06
CA CYS A 187 15.32 15.47 9.03
C CYS A 187 16.15 15.44 7.74
N ASN A 188 17.39 15.88 7.85
CA ASN A 188 18.45 15.55 6.90
C ASN A 188 18.84 14.06 7.08
N GLY A 189 18.27 13.18 6.25
CA GLY A 189 18.82 11.86 6.00
C GLY A 189 19.95 11.98 4.99
N LYS A 190 21.20 11.85 5.46
CA LYS A 190 22.40 11.86 4.63
C LYS A 190 22.28 10.84 3.49
N GLY A 191 22.41 11.34 2.26
CA GLY A 191 22.78 10.50 1.13
C GLY A 191 24.14 9.87 1.41
N ILE A 192 24.20 8.55 1.31
CA ILE A 192 25.46 7.85 1.14
C ILE A 192 25.55 7.54 -0.36
N ARG A 193 26.33 8.36 -1.05
CA ARG A 193 27.02 7.95 -2.27
C ARG A 193 28.14 7.00 -1.86
N ALA A 194 28.15 5.81 -2.44
CA ALA A 194 29.34 5.09 -2.89
C ALA A 194 28.90 4.21 -4.06
#